data_AF-A0A0Q4U719-F1
#
_entry.id   AF-A0A0Q4U719-F1
#
_cell.length_a   1.000
_cell.length_b   1.000
_cell.length_c   1.000
_cell.angle_alpha   90.00
_cell.angle_beta   90.00
_cell.angle_gamma   90.00
#
_symmetry.space_group_name_H-M   'P 1'
#
loop_
_entity.id
_entity.type
_entity.pdbx_description
1 polymer ?
#
loop_
_entity_poly.entity_id
_entity_poly.type
_entity_poly.pdbx_seq_one_letter_code
_entity_poly.pdbx_strand_id
1 'polypeptide(L)'
;MADITDLPVMSRADAVSLSFAGFNDVPHKAIDVPDGAFTITAKTSENRRVTFCFMGKSYDGPARFVDIQFHDRGTTIPNANDGVSPTFNAFAVTGRGRHVTDSRPLDEAHKPSILVLLMDEAGDEPAHPAPSQLPMNDRDISSLLRRAATVIAAPDSEIRSGRESLIGLLQAEAAKRDPRGRES
;
A
#
# COMPACT_ATOMS: atom_id res chain seq x y z
N MET A 1 -3.88 36.53 5.45
CA MET A 1 -3.62 35.13 5.83
C MET A 1 -2.62 35.15 6.95
N ALA A 2 -2.87 34.44 8.05
CA ALA A 2 -1.86 34.25 9.10
C ALA A 2 -0.70 33.42 8.53
N ASP A 3 0.53 33.78 8.86
CA ASP A 3 1.70 32.98 8.50
C ASP A 3 1.66 31.67 9.30
N ILE A 4 2.11 30.56 8.71
CA ILE A 4 2.32 29.33 9.46
C ILE A 4 3.41 29.50 10.52
N THR A 5 4.21 30.56 10.49
CA THR A 5 5.09 30.93 11.62
C THR A 5 4.32 31.55 12.80
N ASP A 6 3.09 32.05 12.58
CA ASP A 6 2.29 32.73 13.61
C ASP A 6 1.48 31.79 14.50
N LEU A 7 1.16 30.56 14.08
CA LEU A 7 0.43 29.65 14.98
C LEU A 7 1.35 29.23 16.15
N PRO A 8 0.82 29.04 17.37
CA PRO A 8 1.65 28.73 18.53
C PRO A 8 2.51 27.49 18.28
N VAL A 9 3.82 27.64 18.45
CA VAL A 9 4.71 26.49 18.61
C VAL A 9 4.65 26.11 20.08
N MET A 10 4.23 24.88 20.36
CA MET A 10 3.95 24.39 21.70
C MET A 10 5.11 23.52 22.20
N SER A 11 5.33 23.49 23.51
CA SER A 11 6.25 22.51 24.10
C SER A 11 5.67 21.09 24.00
N ARG A 12 6.51 20.07 24.22
CA ARG A 12 6.04 18.69 24.35
C ARG A 12 4.96 18.56 25.44
N ALA A 13 5.14 19.24 26.57
CA ALA A 13 4.20 19.17 27.70
C ALA A 13 2.82 19.76 27.32
N ASP A 14 2.82 20.86 26.56
CA ASP A 14 1.60 21.49 26.06
C ASP A 14 0.90 20.61 25.02
N ALA A 15 1.64 19.98 24.11
CA ALA A 15 1.07 19.05 23.14
C ALA A 15 0.39 17.86 23.85
N VAL A 16 1.06 17.30 24.87
CA VAL A 16 0.52 16.19 25.67
C VAL A 16 -0.71 16.62 26.47
N SER A 17 -0.76 17.83 27.02
CA SER A 17 -1.94 18.32 27.75
C SER A 17 -3.17 18.50 26.85
N LEU A 18 -2.95 18.64 25.54
CA LEU A 18 -3.97 18.66 24.50
C LEU A 18 -4.21 17.29 23.84
N SER A 19 -3.73 16.20 24.44
CA SER A 19 -3.89 14.82 23.95
C SER A 19 -3.13 14.49 22.66
N PHE A 20 -2.18 15.31 22.23
CA PHE A 20 -1.23 14.94 21.18
C PHE A 20 -0.10 14.06 21.72
N ALA A 21 0.53 13.28 20.83
CA ALA A 21 1.73 12.53 21.18
C ALA A 21 2.94 13.47 21.38
N GLY A 22 3.63 13.37 22.52
CA GLY A 22 4.83 14.15 22.83
C GLY A 22 6.11 13.64 22.16
N PHE A 23 6.07 13.36 20.85
CA PHE A 23 7.15 12.69 20.13
C PHE A 23 8.48 13.48 20.13
N ASN A 24 9.60 12.82 20.44
CA ASN A 24 10.99 13.31 20.37
C ASN A 24 11.37 14.59 21.15
N ASP A 25 10.53 15.11 22.04
CA ASP A 25 10.83 16.29 22.87
C ASP A 25 11.31 17.50 22.05
N VAL A 26 10.67 17.72 20.90
CA VAL A 26 10.92 18.84 20.00
C VAL A 26 9.72 19.80 19.99
N PRO A 27 9.87 21.06 19.55
CA PRO A 27 8.75 21.97 19.43
C PRO A 27 7.67 21.43 18.49
N HIS A 28 6.39 21.54 18.89
CA HIS A 28 5.25 20.99 18.15
C HIS A 28 4.39 22.08 17.54
N LYS A 29 3.88 21.78 16.33
CA LYS A 29 2.84 22.56 15.68
C LYS A 29 1.55 21.73 15.70
N ALA A 30 0.66 22.02 16.64
CA ALA A 30 -0.64 21.36 16.72
C ALA A 30 -1.60 22.01 15.71
N ILE A 31 -2.31 21.20 14.93
CA ILE A 31 -3.28 21.63 13.93
C ILE A 31 -4.49 20.72 14.06
N ASP A 32 -5.65 21.31 14.38
CA ASP A 32 -6.93 20.64 14.24
C ASP A 32 -7.30 20.64 12.75
N VAL A 33 -7.45 19.45 12.18
CA VAL A 33 -7.84 19.28 10.78
C VAL A 33 -9.36 19.36 10.70
N PRO A 34 -9.95 20.25 9.88
CA PRO A 34 -11.39 20.32 9.71
C PRO A 34 -11.92 19.08 8.98
N ASP A 35 -13.22 18.83 9.10
CA ASP A 35 -13.91 17.83 8.28
C ASP A 35 -13.78 18.17 6.78
N GLY A 36 -13.76 17.13 5.96
CA GLY A 36 -13.51 17.19 4.53
C GLY A 36 -12.03 17.04 4.15
N ALA A 37 -11.76 17.14 2.86
CA ALA A 37 -10.40 17.02 2.33
C ALA A 37 -9.52 18.19 2.79
N PHE A 38 -8.39 17.90 3.42
CA PHE A 38 -7.47 18.93 3.92
C PHE A 38 -6.01 18.51 3.74
N THR A 39 -5.14 19.46 3.42
CA THR A 39 -3.73 19.17 3.18
C THR A 39 -2.82 20.01 4.07
N ILE A 40 -1.82 19.36 4.66
CA ILE A 40 -0.70 19.99 5.36
C ILE A 40 0.58 19.67 4.58
N THR A 41 1.38 20.69 4.27
CA THR A 41 2.66 20.52 3.57
C THR A 41 3.79 21.14 4.38
N ALA A 42 4.93 20.45 4.43
CA ALA A 42 6.15 20.94 5.04
C ALA A 42 7.27 21.02 4.00
N LYS A 43 8.14 22.02 4.16
CA LYS A 43 9.35 22.17 3.36
C LYS A 43 10.54 22.41 4.28
N THR A 44 11.61 21.63 4.10
CA THR A 44 12.85 21.82 4.87
C THR A 44 13.67 22.98 4.32
N SER A 45 14.69 23.41 5.07
CA SER A 45 15.68 24.39 4.60
C SER A 45 16.44 23.95 3.34
N GLU A 46 16.50 22.64 3.08
CA GLU A 46 17.07 22.06 1.86
C GLU A 46 16.05 21.94 0.72
N ASN A 47 14.88 22.59 0.81
CA ASN A 47 13.79 22.51 -0.16
C ASN A 47 13.19 21.10 -0.35
N ARG A 48 13.39 20.19 0.60
CA ARG A 48 12.72 18.87 0.59
C ARG A 48 11.29 19.05 1.07
N ARG A 49 10.33 18.57 0.30
CA ARG A 49 8.89 18.78 0.49
C ARG A 49 8.18 17.46 0.75
N VAL A 50 7.30 17.49 1.74
CA VAL A 50 6.39 16.39 2.05
C VAL A 50 4.99 16.95 2.22
N THR A 51 4.01 16.21 1.70
CA THR A 51 2.59 16.56 1.79
C THR A 51 1.82 15.44 2.48
N PHE A 52 0.94 15.84 3.39
CA PHE A 52 -0.01 14.99 4.10
C PHE A 52 -1.41 15.41 3.65
N CYS A 53 -2.14 14.52 2.96
CA CYS A 53 -3.51 14.74 2.53
C CYS A 53 -4.45 13.93 3.42
N PHE A 54 -5.24 14.62 4.23
CA PHE A 54 -6.24 14.06 5.11
C PHE A 54 -7.55 13.92 4.34
N MET A 55 -8.08 12.70 4.30
CA MET A 55 -9.25 12.35 3.51
C MET A 55 -10.21 11.49 4.33
N GLY A 56 -11.51 11.75 4.18
CA GLY A 56 -12.57 10.92 4.74
C GLY A 56 -12.98 9.79 3.79
N LYS A 57 -13.80 8.85 4.28
CA LYS A 57 -14.53 7.89 3.42
C LYS A 57 -15.63 8.59 2.61
N SER A 58 -16.11 9.73 3.10
CA SER A 58 -17.03 10.67 2.45
C SER A 58 -16.37 12.03 2.28
N TYR A 59 -16.78 12.81 1.27
CA TYR A 59 -16.15 14.08 0.92
C TYR A 59 -16.22 15.16 2.02
N ASP A 60 -17.25 15.15 2.87
CA ASP A 60 -17.48 16.19 3.90
C ASP A 60 -17.33 15.66 5.34
N GLY A 61 -16.82 14.43 5.51
CA GLY A 61 -16.70 13.79 6.83
C GLY A 61 -15.32 13.92 7.45
N PRO A 62 -15.13 13.43 8.68
CA PRO A 62 -13.82 13.40 9.33
C PRO A 62 -12.84 12.54 8.55
N ALA A 63 -11.57 12.93 8.57
CA ALA A 63 -10.50 12.15 7.97
C ALA A 63 -10.41 10.74 8.58
N ARG A 64 -10.15 9.74 7.74
CA ARG A 64 -9.99 8.33 8.11
C ARG A 64 -8.65 7.74 7.67
N PHE A 65 -7.94 8.45 6.81
CA PHE A 65 -6.60 8.11 6.39
C PHE A 65 -5.82 9.35 5.98
N VAL A 66 -4.51 9.20 5.90
CA VAL A 66 -3.57 10.22 5.45
C VAL A 66 -2.72 9.67 4.32
N ASP A 67 -2.84 10.27 3.14
CA ASP A 67 -1.91 10.03 2.05
C ASP A 67 -0.66 10.89 2.27
N ILE A 68 0.51 10.25 2.26
CA ILE A 68 1.80 10.89 2.47
C ILE A 68 2.60 10.77 1.19
N GLN A 69 3.04 11.92 0.67
CA GLN A 69 3.86 11.98 -0.53
C GLN A 69 5.11 12.83 -0.29
N PHE A 70 6.27 12.25 -0.62
CA PHE A 70 7.53 12.96 -0.71
C PHE A 70 7.84 13.31 -2.16
N HIS A 71 8.19 14.57 -2.42
CA HIS A 71 8.25 15.11 -3.79
C HIS A 71 9.64 15.10 -4.40
N ASP A 72 10.69 15.05 -3.58
CA ASP A 72 12.03 15.50 -3.99
C ASP A 72 13.08 14.39 -4.07
N ARG A 73 12.67 13.12 -4.21
CA ARG A 73 13.65 12.02 -4.41
C ARG A 73 14.31 12.07 -5.79
N GLY A 74 13.69 12.73 -6.76
CA GLY A 74 14.20 12.85 -8.14
C GLY A 74 13.95 11.64 -9.03
N THR A 75 13.03 10.76 -8.64
CA THR A 75 12.64 9.55 -9.39
C THR A 75 11.12 9.50 -9.49
N THR A 76 10.60 8.88 -10.56
CA THR A 76 9.17 8.83 -10.83
C THR A 76 8.75 7.49 -11.45
N ILE A 77 7.47 7.18 -11.35
CA ILE A 77 6.81 6.05 -12.02
C ILE A 77 5.57 6.53 -12.78
N PRO A 78 5.14 5.84 -13.86
CA PRO A 78 3.86 6.11 -14.51
C PRO A 78 2.69 5.98 -13.53
N ASN A 79 1.65 6.80 -13.70
CA ASN A 79 0.43 6.73 -12.91
C ASN A 79 -0.83 6.53 -13.79
N ALA A 80 -1.98 6.33 -13.15
CA ALA A 80 -3.22 5.95 -13.82
C ALA A 80 -3.82 7.03 -14.75
N ASN A 81 -3.31 8.27 -14.70
CA ASN A 81 -3.82 9.41 -15.48
C ASN A 81 -2.84 9.81 -16.60
N ASP A 82 -2.10 8.84 -17.15
CA ASP A 82 -1.03 9.04 -18.14
C ASP A 82 0.08 10.02 -17.69
N GLY A 83 0.15 10.30 -16.38
CA GLY A 83 1.14 11.16 -15.77
C GLY A 83 2.26 10.37 -15.09
N VAL A 84 3.07 11.09 -14.32
CA VAL A 84 4.11 10.50 -13.47
C VAL A 84 3.90 10.88 -12.01
N SER A 85 4.21 9.96 -11.11
CA SER A 85 4.19 10.20 -9.67
C SER A 85 5.62 10.10 -9.12
N PRO A 86 6.03 10.98 -8.19
CA PRO A 86 7.32 10.86 -7.52
C PRO A 86 7.38 9.54 -6.74
N THR A 87 8.56 8.93 -6.65
CA THR A 87 8.77 7.77 -5.78
C THR A 87 9.57 8.16 -4.54
N PHE A 88 9.49 7.34 -3.49
CA PHE A 88 10.26 7.55 -2.28
C PHE A 88 10.62 6.26 -1.54
N ASN A 89 11.53 6.39 -0.58
CA ASN A 89 11.85 5.33 0.35
C ASN A 89 10.99 5.48 1.62
N ALA A 90 10.43 4.38 2.10
CA ALA A 90 9.64 4.32 3.31
C ALA A 90 9.96 3.03 4.06
N PHE A 91 9.93 3.08 5.39
CA PHE A 91 9.99 1.89 6.22
C PHE A 91 9.17 2.10 7.48
N ALA A 92 8.59 1.02 8.00
CA ALA A 92 7.80 1.00 9.23
C ALA A 92 8.57 0.24 10.31
N VAL A 93 8.81 0.90 11.44
CA VAL A 93 9.56 0.36 12.57
C VAL A 93 8.57 -0.21 13.60
N THR A 94 8.85 -1.42 14.10
CA THR A 94 8.16 -2.05 15.22
C THR A 94 9.12 -2.26 16.40
N GLY A 95 8.61 -2.82 17.50
CA GLY A 95 9.34 -3.05 18.75
C GLY A 95 10.79 -3.50 18.54
N ARG A 96 11.71 -2.85 19.25
CA ARG A 96 13.17 -3.07 19.19
C ARG A 96 13.83 -2.73 17.84
N GLY A 97 13.25 -1.82 17.06
CA GLY A 97 13.88 -1.31 15.84
C GLY A 97 13.75 -2.24 14.62
N ARG A 98 12.92 -3.29 14.70
CA ARG A 98 12.66 -4.19 13.57
C ARG A 98 11.85 -3.46 12.50
N HIS A 99 12.15 -3.66 11.22
CA HIS A 99 11.32 -3.14 10.13
C HIS A 99 10.31 -4.21 9.68
N VAL A 100 9.03 -3.84 9.61
CA VAL A 100 7.95 -4.71 9.08
C VAL A 100 7.61 -4.40 7.62
N THR A 101 7.95 -3.21 7.17
CA THR A 101 7.91 -2.79 5.77
C THR A 101 9.16 -1.97 5.51
N ASP A 102 9.87 -2.21 4.42
CA ASP A 102 11.06 -1.45 4.04
C ASP A 102 11.20 -1.43 2.52
N SER A 103 10.97 -0.26 1.92
CA SER A 103 11.04 -0.10 0.46
C SER A 103 12.44 0.22 -0.04
N ARG A 104 13.42 0.50 0.82
CA ARG A 104 14.80 0.85 0.41
C ARG A 104 15.50 -0.20 -0.47
N PRO A 105 15.35 -1.53 -0.26
CA PRO A 105 15.99 -2.52 -1.12
C PRO A 105 15.26 -2.77 -2.44
N LEU A 106 14.04 -2.24 -2.64
CA LEU A 106 13.28 -2.40 -3.89
C LEU A 106 13.95 -1.65 -5.04
N ASP A 107 13.76 -2.13 -6.27
CA ASP A 107 14.12 -1.37 -7.47
C ASP A 107 13.20 -0.15 -7.66
N GLU A 108 13.56 0.73 -8.60
CA GLU A 108 12.84 1.99 -8.86
C GLU A 108 11.38 1.79 -9.31
N ALA A 109 11.10 0.73 -10.07
CA ALA A 109 9.75 0.45 -10.58
C ALA A 109 8.80 -0.01 -9.47
N HIS A 110 9.34 -0.57 -8.38
CA HIS A 110 8.58 -1.05 -7.24
C HIS A 110 8.64 -0.11 -6.02
N LYS A 111 9.29 1.06 -6.13
CA LYS A 111 9.25 2.06 -5.06
C LYS A 111 7.82 2.62 -4.88
N PRO A 112 7.39 2.88 -3.64
CA PRO A 112 6.12 3.54 -3.41
C PRO A 112 6.15 4.98 -3.95
N SER A 113 5.00 5.42 -4.46
CA SER A 113 4.76 6.82 -4.86
C SER A 113 3.82 7.58 -3.92
N ILE A 114 3.13 6.84 -3.03
CA ILE A 114 2.29 7.32 -1.93
C ILE A 114 2.41 6.29 -0.78
N LEU A 115 2.37 6.77 0.46
CA LEU A 115 2.26 5.96 1.67
C LEU A 115 0.95 6.34 2.33
N VAL A 116 0.08 5.36 2.59
CA VAL A 116 -1.21 5.60 3.20
C VAL A 116 -1.14 5.18 4.67
N LEU A 117 -1.38 6.12 5.58
CA LEU A 117 -1.58 5.85 7.00
C LEU A 117 -3.08 5.76 7.28
N LEU A 118 -3.57 4.59 7.68
CA LEU A 118 -4.94 4.41 8.13
C LEU A 118 -5.08 4.90 9.58
N MET A 119 -6.19 5.57 9.88
CA MET A 119 -6.49 6.13 11.20
C MET A 119 -7.57 5.32 11.94
N ASP A 120 -7.78 4.07 11.54
CA ASP A 120 -8.70 3.14 12.20
C ASP A 120 -8.18 2.81 13.62
N GLU A 121 -9.08 2.70 14.60
CA GLU A 121 -8.71 2.22 15.93
C GLU A 121 -8.63 0.69 15.95
N ALA A 122 -7.98 0.13 16.97
CA ALA A 122 -7.95 -1.32 17.15
C ALA A 122 -9.37 -1.87 17.28
N GLY A 123 -9.79 -2.69 16.32
CA GLY A 123 -11.16 -3.22 16.22
C GLY A 123 -12.01 -2.60 15.11
N ASP A 124 -11.61 -1.44 14.56
CA ASP A 124 -12.21 -0.85 13.36
C ASP A 124 -11.66 -1.51 12.07
N GLU A 125 -10.50 -2.15 12.18
CA GLU A 125 -9.85 -2.85 11.08
C GLU A 125 -10.78 -3.95 10.51
N PRO A 126 -11.01 -3.98 9.18
CA PRO A 126 -11.76 -5.06 8.58
C PRO A 126 -11.08 -6.39 8.91
N ALA A 127 -11.89 -7.39 9.26
CA ALA A 127 -11.38 -8.72 9.59
C ALA A 127 -10.44 -9.19 8.48
N HIS A 128 -9.21 -9.53 8.85
CA HIS A 128 -8.30 -10.17 7.92
C HIS A 128 -9.01 -11.39 7.32
N PRO A 129 -9.16 -11.48 5.99
CA PRO A 129 -9.80 -12.62 5.39
C PRO A 129 -9.05 -13.86 5.86
N ALA A 130 -9.80 -14.89 6.25
CA ALA A 130 -9.18 -16.15 6.62
C ALA A 130 -8.27 -16.61 5.46
N PRO A 131 -7.13 -17.27 5.71
CA PRO A 131 -6.24 -17.71 4.63
C PRO A 131 -6.96 -18.51 3.53
N SER A 132 -8.06 -19.20 3.86
CA SER A 132 -8.93 -19.92 2.94
C SER A 132 -9.78 -19.04 2.00
N GLN A 133 -9.85 -17.73 2.25
CA GLN A 133 -10.59 -16.74 1.48
C GLN A 133 -9.66 -15.83 0.65
N LEU A 134 -8.34 -15.96 0.81
CA LEU A 134 -7.41 -15.24 -0.06
C LEU A 134 -7.54 -15.78 -1.49
N PRO A 135 -7.59 -14.90 -2.51
CA PRO A 135 -7.54 -15.35 -3.89
C PRO A 135 -6.24 -16.15 -4.09
N MET A 136 -6.40 -17.34 -4.66
CA MET A 136 -5.31 -18.26 -4.92
C MET A 136 -4.24 -17.55 -5.77
N ASN A 137 -2.97 -17.61 -5.38
CA ASN A 137 -1.91 -16.95 -6.14
C ASN A 137 -1.70 -17.64 -7.51
N ASP A 138 -1.07 -16.96 -8.47
CA ASP A 138 -0.91 -17.49 -9.83
C ASP A 138 -0.15 -18.82 -9.91
N ARG A 139 0.74 -19.09 -8.96
CA ARG A 139 1.45 -20.38 -8.87
C ARG A 139 0.51 -21.51 -8.46
N ASP A 140 -0.33 -21.28 -7.47
CA ASP A 140 -1.33 -22.23 -7.00
C ASP A 140 -2.42 -22.47 -8.07
N ILE A 141 -2.83 -21.40 -8.77
CA ILE A 141 -3.73 -21.52 -9.94
C ILE A 141 -3.07 -22.34 -11.05
N SER A 142 -1.81 -22.08 -11.38
CA SER A 142 -1.07 -22.86 -12.37
C SER A 142 -1.00 -24.34 -12.01
N SER A 143 -0.70 -24.65 -10.74
CA SER A 143 -0.67 -26.01 -10.21
C SER A 143 -2.03 -26.71 -10.33
N LEU A 144 -3.12 -26.03 -9.96
CA LEU A 144 -4.47 -26.56 -10.06
C LEU A 144 -4.86 -26.83 -11.52
N LEU A 145 -4.59 -25.91 -12.43
CA LEU A 145 -4.89 -26.05 -13.86
C LEU A 145 -4.12 -27.23 -14.49
N ARG A 146 -2.84 -27.41 -14.12
CA ARG A 146 -2.04 -28.57 -14.54
C ARG A 146 -2.61 -29.87 -14.00
N ARG A 147 -2.99 -29.90 -12.72
CA ARG A 147 -3.60 -31.08 -12.09
C ARG A 147 -4.94 -31.43 -12.72
N ALA A 148 -5.77 -30.44 -13.04
CA ALA A 148 -7.02 -30.63 -13.76
C ALA A 148 -6.76 -31.23 -15.16
N ALA A 149 -5.77 -30.72 -15.89
CA ALA A 149 -5.35 -31.28 -17.17
C ALA A 149 -4.90 -32.75 -17.04
N THR A 150 -4.15 -33.11 -16.00
CA THR A 150 -3.73 -34.49 -15.71
C THR A 150 -4.92 -35.41 -15.44
N VAL A 151 -5.89 -34.97 -14.62
CA VAL A 151 -7.11 -35.75 -14.33
C VAL A 151 -7.92 -35.97 -15.60
N ILE A 152 -8.07 -34.94 -16.44
CA ILE A 152 -8.79 -35.05 -17.72
C ILE A 152 -8.05 -35.97 -18.70
N ALA A 153 -6.72 -36.00 -18.67
CA ALA A 153 -5.88 -36.88 -19.48
C ALA A 153 -5.87 -38.35 -18.99
N ALA A 154 -6.43 -38.65 -17.82
CA ALA A 154 -6.46 -40.01 -17.28
C ALA A 154 -7.36 -40.96 -18.10
N PRO A 155 -6.99 -42.24 -18.31
CA PRO A 155 -7.72 -43.15 -19.20
C PRO A 155 -9.20 -43.38 -18.82
N ASP A 156 -9.52 -43.21 -17.56
CA ASP A 156 -10.84 -43.36 -16.92
C ASP A 156 -11.66 -42.06 -16.90
N SER A 157 -11.12 -40.95 -17.42
CA SER A 157 -11.85 -39.69 -17.55
C SER A 157 -13.09 -39.84 -18.45
N GLU A 158 -14.24 -39.42 -17.94
CA GLU A 158 -15.52 -39.45 -18.66
C GLU A 158 -15.65 -38.34 -19.72
N ILE A 159 -14.71 -37.40 -19.78
CA ILE A 159 -14.72 -36.30 -20.76
C ILE A 159 -14.22 -36.84 -22.11
N ARG A 160 -15.17 -37.12 -23.02
CA ARG A 160 -14.88 -37.71 -24.34
C ARG A 160 -14.77 -36.67 -25.46
N SER A 161 -15.64 -35.66 -25.45
CA SER A 161 -15.70 -34.64 -26.51
C SER A 161 -14.83 -33.43 -26.17
N GLY A 162 -14.02 -32.96 -27.12
CA GLY A 162 -13.18 -31.77 -26.94
C GLY A 162 -12.05 -31.93 -25.91
N ARG A 163 -11.80 -33.16 -25.46
CA ARG A 163 -10.85 -33.52 -24.39
C ARG A 163 -9.45 -32.92 -24.61
N GLU A 164 -8.86 -33.18 -25.77
CA GLU A 164 -7.51 -32.68 -26.10
C GLU A 164 -7.46 -31.15 -26.17
N SER A 165 -8.53 -30.52 -26.67
CA SER A 165 -8.61 -29.06 -26.72
C SER A 165 -8.70 -28.45 -25.31
N LEU A 166 -9.49 -29.06 -24.43
CA LEU A 166 -9.62 -28.63 -23.03
C LEU A 166 -8.29 -28.78 -22.27
N ILE A 167 -7.59 -29.90 -22.44
CA ILE A 167 -6.25 -30.12 -21.87
C ILE A 167 -5.30 -29.02 -22.34
N GLY A 168 -5.27 -28.73 -23.65
CA GLY A 168 -4.43 -27.69 -24.22
C GLY A 168 -4.72 -26.30 -23.65
N LEU A 169 -6.00 -25.93 -23.47
CA LEU A 169 -6.41 -24.66 -22.89
C LEU A 169 -5.95 -24.53 -21.42
N LEU A 170 -6.15 -25.57 -20.61
CA LEU A 170 -5.74 -25.59 -19.21
C LEU A 170 -4.22 -25.46 -19.08
N GLN A 171 -3.45 -26.16 -19.91
CA GLN A 171 -1.99 -26.09 -19.92
C GLN A 171 -1.46 -24.73 -20.41
N ALA A 172 -2.10 -24.14 -21.41
CA ALA A 172 -1.74 -22.82 -21.92
C ALA A 172 -1.99 -21.73 -20.88
N GLU A 173 -3.14 -21.78 -20.19
CA GLU A 173 -3.48 -20.83 -19.13
C GLU A 173 -2.58 -20.99 -17.89
N ALA A 174 -2.24 -22.24 -17.53
CA ALA A 174 -1.27 -22.50 -16.46
C ALA A 174 0.13 -21.91 -16.78
N ALA A 175 0.55 -21.97 -18.05
CA ALA A 175 1.85 -21.45 -18.49
C ALA A 175 1.90 -19.91 -18.51
N LYS A 176 0.78 -19.23 -18.79
CA LYS A 176 0.70 -17.77 -18.67
C LYS A 176 0.87 -17.30 -17.22
N ARG A 177 0.32 -18.07 -16.27
CA ARG A 177 0.30 -17.73 -14.84
C ARG A 177 1.60 -18.08 -14.12
N ASP A 178 2.26 -19.16 -14.51
CA ASP A 178 3.61 -19.50 -14.04
C ASP A 178 4.53 -19.88 -15.21
N PRO A 179 5.19 -18.87 -15.83
CA PRO A 179 6.10 -19.10 -16.95
C PRO A 179 7.36 -19.89 -16.56
N ARG A 180 7.71 -19.94 -15.28
CA ARG A 180 8.95 -20.56 -14.76
C ARG A 180 8.75 -22.00 -14.30
N GLY A 181 7.53 -22.43 -14.01
CA GLY A 181 7.19 -23.79 -13.57
C GLY A 181 7.26 -24.90 -14.62
N ARG A 182 8.09 -24.77 -15.68
CA ARG A 182 8.34 -25.84 -16.66
C ARG A 182 9.73 -26.48 -16.54
N GLU A 183 10.62 -25.94 -15.69
CA GLU A 183 12.02 -26.36 -15.57
C GLU A 183 12.32 -27.18 -14.29
N SER A 184 11.37 -27.97 -13.79
CA SER A 184 11.58 -28.83 -12.61
C SER A 184 11.10 -30.25 -12.86
#